data_AF-A0A1L7JNM0-F1
#
_entry.id   AF-A0A1L7JNM0-F1
#
_cell.length_a   1.000
_cell.length_b   1.000
_cell.length_c   1.000
_cell.angle_alpha   90.00
_cell.angle_beta   90.00
_cell.angle_gamma   90.00
#
_symmetry.space_group_name_H-M   'P 1'
#
loop_
_entity.id
_entity.type
_entity.pdbx_description
1 polymer ?
#
loop_
_entity_poly.entity_id
_entity_poly.type
_entity_poly.pdbx_seq_one_letter_code
_entity_poly.pdbx_strand_id
1 'polypeptide(L)'
;MFDAKIEKRVKAPYLPGDILWVRETWKVQSLSNMNYRAKFLYKAKPNNKLKETNVDGETYIKLLRYESKNGWHPSIFMPKDATRIFLKVTNVRVGRLQDITEEGAKAEGATKQIWYQPYGTKSENNQEYVGDIIHHKPNYITGFAGIWDRTLGKWDDWLYSFKRNPWVWVIEFERIEKEENIK
;
A
#
# COMPACT_ATOMS: atom_id res chain seq x y z
N MET A 1 -29.52 -20.83 19.26
CA MET A 1 -28.97 -20.61 17.91
C MET A 1 -29.59 -19.32 17.40
N PHE A 2 -28.79 -18.29 17.10
CA PHE A 2 -29.33 -17.07 16.53
C PHE A 2 -29.58 -17.29 15.03
N ASP A 3 -30.86 -17.31 14.61
CA ASP A 3 -31.26 -17.28 13.20
C ASP A 3 -31.02 -15.88 12.63
N ALA A 4 -29.75 -15.57 12.36
CA ALA A 4 -29.38 -14.32 11.72
C ALA A 4 -29.64 -14.40 10.21
N LYS A 5 -30.52 -13.53 9.70
CA LYS A 5 -30.75 -13.37 8.26
C LYS A 5 -29.52 -12.72 7.61
N ILE A 6 -28.96 -13.36 6.59
CA ILE A 6 -27.88 -12.77 5.79
C ILE A 6 -28.47 -11.64 4.93
N GLU A 7 -28.10 -10.39 5.23
CA GLU A 7 -28.54 -9.23 4.45
C GLU A 7 -27.69 -8.99 3.20
N LYS A 8 -26.37 -9.23 3.29
CA LYS A 8 -25.44 -8.99 2.18
C LYS A 8 -24.22 -9.90 2.28
N ARG A 9 -23.71 -10.33 1.13
CA ARG A 9 -22.41 -11.00 0.99
C ARG A 9 -21.43 -10.06 0.30
N VAL A 10 -20.21 -9.96 0.83
CA VAL A 10 -19.13 -9.15 0.25
C VAL A 10 -17.95 -10.07 -0.02
N LYS A 11 -17.36 -9.96 -1.23
CA LYS A 11 -16.18 -10.75 -1.60
C LYS A 11 -14.91 -10.05 -1.09
N ALA A 12 -13.96 -10.86 -0.64
CA ALA A 12 -12.62 -10.38 -0.32
C ALA A 12 -11.94 -9.86 -1.60
N PRO A 13 -11.11 -8.80 -1.50
CA PRO A 13 -10.40 -8.24 -2.66
C PRO A 13 -9.30 -9.18 -3.17
N TYR A 14 -8.77 -10.04 -2.29
CA TYR A 14 -7.73 -11.02 -2.58
C TYR A 14 -7.99 -12.31 -1.78
N LEU A 15 -7.30 -13.37 -2.16
CA LEU A 15 -7.32 -14.67 -1.50
C LEU A 15 -5.90 -15.11 -1.14
N PRO A 16 -5.72 -15.95 -0.09
CA PRO A 16 -4.45 -16.60 0.17
C PRO A 16 -3.92 -17.33 -1.08
N GLY A 17 -2.65 -17.08 -1.40
CA GLY A 17 -2.00 -17.55 -2.62
C GLY A 17 -1.89 -16.52 -3.74
N ASP A 18 -2.69 -15.44 -3.71
CA ASP A 18 -2.60 -14.37 -4.71
C ASP A 18 -1.21 -13.71 -4.71
N ILE A 19 -0.71 -13.37 -5.90
CA ILE A 19 0.56 -12.64 -6.08
C ILE A 19 0.28 -11.19 -6.44
N LEU A 20 0.62 -10.29 -5.53
CA LEU A 20 0.57 -8.85 -5.73
C LEU A 20 1.91 -8.35 -6.27
N TRP A 21 1.86 -7.33 -7.12
CA TRP A 21 3.02 -6.62 -7.61
C TRP A 21 2.96 -5.17 -7.15
N VAL A 22 4.03 -4.70 -6.51
CA VAL A 22 4.05 -3.35 -5.94
C VAL A 22 4.34 -2.34 -7.03
N ARG A 23 3.52 -1.28 -7.09
CA ARG A 23 3.73 -0.13 -7.96
C ARG A 23 4.48 0.97 -7.24
N GLU A 24 5.57 1.43 -7.82
CA GLU A 24 6.43 2.48 -7.27
C GLU A 24 6.57 3.64 -8.25
N THR A 25 6.86 4.84 -7.74
CA THR A 25 7.31 5.93 -8.59
C THR A 25 8.63 5.54 -9.24
N TRP A 26 8.69 5.57 -10.57
CA TRP A 26 9.69 4.86 -11.36
C TRP A 26 10.24 5.73 -12.49
N LYS A 27 11.38 5.34 -13.07
CA LYS A 27 11.98 5.99 -14.24
C LYS A 27 12.59 4.94 -15.16
N VAL A 28 12.48 5.14 -16.47
CA VAL A 28 13.29 4.40 -17.46
C VAL A 28 14.68 5.02 -17.47
N GLN A 29 15.70 4.24 -17.14
CA GLN A 29 17.09 4.68 -17.19
C GLN A 29 17.65 4.53 -18.61
N SER A 30 17.38 3.40 -19.26
CA SER A 30 17.81 3.12 -20.63
C SER A 30 17.00 1.99 -21.25
N LEU A 31 16.83 2.06 -22.57
CA LEU A 31 16.29 1.01 -23.43
C LEU A 31 17.32 0.55 -24.45
N SER A 32 17.32 -0.73 -24.78
CA SER A 32 18.15 -1.33 -25.83
C SER A 32 17.29 -2.06 -26.84
N ASN A 33 17.34 -1.62 -28.10
CA ASN A 33 16.56 -2.18 -29.21
C ASN A 33 17.08 -3.56 -29.67
N MET A 34 18.38 -3.85 -29.52
CA MET A 34 18.97 -5.10 -30.00
C MET A 34 18.44 -6.33 -29.27
N ASN A 35 18.04 -6.19 -28.01
CA ASN A 35 17.61 -7.29 -27.14
C ASN A 35 16.34 -6.96 -26.33
N TYR A 36 15.63 -5.89 -26.70
CA TYR A 36 14.45 -5.39 -25.98
C TYR A 36 14.66 -5.29 -24.46
N ARG A 37 15.83 -4.80 -24.04
CA ARG A 37 16.20 -4.73 -22.63
C ARG A 37 15.88 -3.37 -22.05
N ALA A 38 15.25 -3.36 -20.88
CA ALA A 38 14.88 -2.15 -20.16
C ALA A 38 15.55 -2.11 -18.78
N LYS A 39 16.08 -0.93 -18.42
CA LYS A 39 16.59 -0.63 -17.08
C LYS A 39 15.68 0.37 -16.37
N PHE A 40 15.28 0.05 -15.15
CA PHE A 40 14.38 0.86 -14.33
C PHE A 40 15.04 1.32 -13.04
N LEU A 41 14.70 2.55 -12.64
CA LEU A 41 15.04 3.17 -11.35
C LEU A 41 13.77 3.44 -10.54
N TYR A 42 13.91 3.46 -9.21
CA TYR A 42 12.78 3.67 -8.29
C TYR A 42 13.07 4.81 -7.33
N LYS A 43 12.06 5.64 -7.05
CA LYS A 43 12.24 6.80 -6.16
C LYS A 43 12.38 6.37 -4.70
N ALA A 44 11.78 5.24 -4.32
CA ALA A 44 11.83 4.70 -2.97
C ALA A 44 13.17 3.99 -2.68
N LYS A 45 13.66 4.15 -1.44
CA LYS A 45 14.86 3.47 -0.96
C LYS A 45 14.52 2.06 -0.40
N PRO A 46 15.49 1.12 -0.36
CA PRO A 46 16.81 1.21 -0.98
C PRO A 46 16.70 1.17 -2.51
N ASN A 47 17.30 2.15 -3.19
CA ASN A 47 17.39 2.20 -4.66
C ASN A 47 18.74 1.64 -5.13
N ASN A 48 19.27 0.69 -4.37
CA ASN A 48 20.67 0.29 -4.44
C ASN A 48 20.97 -0.62 -5.64
N LYS A 49 19.94 -1.01 -6.39
CA LYS A 49 20.05 -1.85 -7.59
C LYS A 49 19.06 -1.38 -8.65
N LEU A 50 19.59 -1.20 -9.86
CA LEU A 50 18.80 -1.10 -11.08
C LEU A 50 18.03 -2.41 -11.28
N LYS A 51 16.76 -2.32 -11.67
CA LYS A 51 16.08 -3.50 -12.22
C LYS A 51 16.33 -3.53 -13.71
N GLU A 52 16.89 -4.63 -14.18
CA GLU A 52 17.10 -4.89 -15.60
C GLU A 52 16.31 -6.12 -16.01
N THR A 53 15.56 -6.02 -17.10
CA THR A 53 14.74 -7.13 -17.60
C THR A 53 14.53 -7.00 -19.10
N ASN A 54 14.26 -8.13 -19.76
CA ASN A 54 13.81 -8.12 -21.14
C ASN A 54 12.32 -7.86 -21.15
N VAL A 55 11.86 -7.06 -22.11
CA VAL A 55 10.45 -6.78 -22.34
C VAL A 55 10.07 -7.25 -23.73
N ASP A 56 8.78 -7.51 -23.96
CA ASP A 56 8.30 -7.74 -25.31
C ASP A 56 8.35 -6.45 -26.16
N GLY A 57 8.21 -6.58 -27.48
CA GLY A 57 8.28 -5.46 -28.41
C GLY A 57 7.18 -4.41 -28.20
N GLU A 58 5.98 -4.81 -27.80
CA GLU A 58 4.87 -3.88 -27.55
C GLU A 58 5.16 -3.02 -26.31
N THR A 59 5.64 -3.66 -25.24
CA THR A 59 6.08 -3.01 -24.01
C THR A 59 7.27 -2.09 -24.29
N TYR A 60 8.22 -2.50 -25.12
CA TYR A 60 9.34 -1.65 -25.55
C TYR A 60 8.84 -0.35 -26.21
N ILE A 61 7.93 -0.45 -27.19
CA ILE A 61 7.37 0.73 -27.87
C ILE A 61 6.63 1.63 -26.87
N LYS A 62 5.88 1.06 -25.91
CA LYS A 62 5.25 1.84 -24.83
C LYS A 62 6.29 2.54 -23.94
N LEU A 63 7.46 1.93 -23.71
CA LEU A 63 8.52 2.48 -22.88
C LEU A 63 9.26 3.65 -23.53
N LEU A 64 9.36 3.71 -24.86
CA LEU A 64 10.01 4.82 -25.59
C LEU A 64 9.45 6.19 -25.18
N ARG A 65 8.13 6.30 -24.95
CA ARG A 65 7.47 7.56 -24.54
C ARG A 65 7.84 8.00 -23.12
N TYR A 66 8.27 7.07 -22.28
CA TYR A 66 8.67 7.34 -20.89
C TYR A 66 10.15 7.69 -20.80
N GLU A 67 10.98 7.05 -21.64
CA GLU A 67 12.40 7.36 -21.80
C GLU A 67 12.59 8.77 -22.36
N SER A 68 11.85 9.14 -23.42
CA SER A 68 11.96 10.47 -24.04
C SER A 68 11.63 11.64 -23.11
N LYS A 69 10.77 11.41 -22.11
CA LYS A 69 10.43 12.39 -21.07
C LYS A 69 11.50 12.54 -19.98
N ASN A 70 12.48 11.63 -19.92
CA ASN A 70 13.64 11.64 -19.03
C ASN A 70 13.36 11.94 -17.53
N GLY A 71 12.18 11.59 -17.02
CA GLY A 71 11.71 12.00 -15.69
C GLY A 71 11.21 10.86 -14.80
N TRP A 72 10.83 11.22 -13.57
CA TRP A 72 10.09 10.32 -12.66
C TRP A 72 8.64 10.24 -13.08
N HIS A 73 8.11 9.02 -13.14
CA HIS A 73 6.74 8.73 -13.50
C HIS A 73 5.95 8.23 -12.29
N PRO A 74 4.72 8.71 -12.10
CA PRO A 74 3.83 8.22 -11.05
C PRO A 74 3.64 6.69 -11.11
N SER A 75 3.45 6.07 -9.94
CA SER A 75 3.31 4.61 -9.78
C SER A 75 2.13 4.03 -10.57
N ILE A 76 1.05 4.79 -10.76
CA ILE A 76 -0.12 4.38 -11.57
C ILE A 76 0.25 4.03 -13.01
N PHE A 77 1.30 4.64 -13.57
CA PHE A 77 1.77 4.37 -14.93
C PHE A 77 2.86 3.29 -15.00
N MET A 78 3.22 2.67 -13.87
CA MET A 78 4.29 1.67 -13.83
C MET A 78 3.87 0.37 -14.51
N PRO A 79 4.60 -0.09 -15.55
CA PRO A 79 4.32 -1.39 -16.17
C PRO A 79 4.72 -2.54 -15.23
N LYS A 80 4.09 -3.70 -15.42
CA LYS A 80 4.35 -4.89 -14.60
C LYS A 80 5.82 -5.35 -14.70
N ASP A 81 6.45 -5.22 -15.86
CA ASP A 81 7.87 -5.57 -16.05
C ASP A 81 8.83 -4.72 -15.24
N ALA A 82 8.42 -3.49 -14.89
CA ALA A 82 9.16 -2.65 -13.97
C ALA A 82 8.94 -3.03 -12.49
N THR A 83 8.19 -4.09 -12.16
CA THR A 83 7.98 -4.49 -10.77
C THR A 83 9.22 -5.14 -10.19
N ARG A 84 9.76 -4.60 -9.08
CA ARG A 84 10.87 -5.24 -8.33
C ARG A 84 10.46 -5.93 -7.02
N ILE A 85 9.23 -5.74 -6.55
CA ILE A 85 8.72 -6.34 -5.32
C ILE A 85 7.43 -7.10 -5.64
N PHE A 86 7.42 -8.38 -5.28
CA PHE A 86 6.26 -9.26 -5.35
C PHE A 86 5.90 -9.67 -3.94
N LEU A 87 4.60 -9.71 -3.67
CA LEU A 87 4.05 -10.08 -2.36
C LEU A 87 3.08 -11.25 -2.57
N LYS A 88 3.26 -12.33 -1.81
CA LYS A 88 2.31 -13.45 -1.79
C LYS A 88 1.36 -13.25 -0.62
N VAL A 89 0.05 -13.23 -0.89
CA VAL A 89 -0.97 -13.15 0.15
C VAL A 89 -0.98 -14.46 0.94
N THR A 90 -0.80 -14.36 2.25
CA THR A 90 -0.75 -15.52 3.15
C THR A 90 -2.06 -15.72 3.91
N ASN A 91 -2.78 -14.64 4.19
CA ASN A 91 -4.04 -14.68 4.92
C ASN A 91 -4.92 -13.48 4.57
N VAL A 92 -6.25 -13.69 4.61
CA VAL A 92 -7.24 -12.63 4.43
C VAL A 92 -8.36 -12.83 5.43
N ARG A 93 -8.60 -11.82 6.26
CA ARG A 93 -9.65 -11.86 7.29
C ARG A 93 -10.37 -10.53 7.39
N VAL A 94 -11.54 -10.56 8.01
CA VAL A 94 -12.28 -9.35 8.39
C VAL A 94 -11.87 -8.96 9.82
N GLY A 95 -11.63 -7.68 10.06
CA GLY A 95 -11.34 -7.14 11.39
C GLY A 95 -11.90 -5.73 11.56
N ARG A 96 -12.00 -5.26 12.80
CA ARG A 96 -12.26 -3.85 13.07
C ARG A 96 -10.96 -3.06 12.89
N LEU A 97 -11.05 -1.86 12.32
CA LEU A 97 -9.88 -1.01 12.10
C LEU A 97 -9.11 -0.69 13.39
N GLN A 98 -9.81 -0.47 14.50
CA GLN A 98 -9.21 -0.18 15.80
C GLN A 98 -8.68 -1.42 16.54
N ASP A 99 -8.89 -2.64 16.01
CA ASP A 99 -8.28 -3.87 16.56
C ASP A 99 -6.79 -4.00 16.17
N ILE A 100 -6.23 -3.02 15.46
CA ILE A 100 -4.82 -3.00 15.10
C ILE A 100 -3.94 -2.91 16.36
N THR A 101 -2.91 -3.76 16.42
CA THR A 101 -1.94 -3.76 17.52
C THR A 101 -0.85 -2.71 17.31
N GLU A 102 -0.07 -2.39 18.35
CA GLU A 102 1.10 -1.51 18.23
C GLU A 102 2.12 -2.06 17.22
N GLU A 103 2.37 -3.37 17.24
CA GLU A 103 3.26 -4.05 16.29
C GLU A 103 2.69 -4.01 14.88
N GLY A 104 1.37 -4.20 14.73
CA GLY A 104 0.68 -4.10 13.45
C GLY A 104 0.76 -2.69 12.87
N ALA A 105 0.46 -1.67 13.66
CA ALA A 105 0.58 -0.27 13.25
C ALA A 105 2.01 0.08 12.84
N LYS A 106 3.02 -0.40 13.57
CA LYS A 106 4.42 -0.27 13.19
C LYS A 106 4.74 -0.97 11.86
N ALA A 107 4.21 -2.18 11.64
CA ALA A 107 4.41 -2.94 10.41
C ALA A 107 3.78 -2.28 9.18
N GLU A 108 2.64 -1.59 9.36
CA GLU A 108 2.01 -0.73 8.34
C GLU A 108 2.82 0.53 8.01
N GLY A 109 3.93 0.77 8.70
CA GLY A 109 4.83 1.89 8.48
C GLY A 109 4.48 3.14 9.29
N ALA A 110 3.67 3.02 10.34
CA ALA A 110 3.41 4.13 11.24
C ALA A 110 4.67 4.56 11.99
N THR A 111 4.74 5.86 12.28
CA THR A 111 5.70 6.41 13.25
C THR A 111 4.98 6.69 14.54
N LYS A 112 5.70 6.70 15.67
CA LYS A 112 5.07 7.03 16.95
C LYS A 112 4.58 8.46 16.93
N GLN A 113 3.32 8.67 17.30
CA GLN A 113 2.71 9.98 17.46
C GLN A 113 2.06 10.07 18.83
N ILE A 114 2.09 11.26 19.43
CA ILE A 114 1.30 11.53 20.64
C ILE A 114 -0.13 11.83 20.20
N TRP A 115 -0.29 12.73 19.24
CA TRP A 115 -1.58 13.18 18.75
C TRP A 115 -1.72 12.89 17.27
N TYR A 116 -2.94 12.62 16.83
CA TYR A 116 -3.31 12.69 15.42
C TYR A 116 -4.47 13.65 15.25
N GLN A 117 -4.58 14.24 14.06
CA GLN A 117 -5.70 15.08 13.69
C GLN A 117 -6.69 14.24 12.88
N PRO A 118 -7.90 13.96 13.38
CA PRO A 118 -8.90 13.22 12.64
C PRO A 118 -9.27 13.93 11.35
N TYR A 119 -9.63 13.15 10.33
CA TYR A 119 -10.06 13.70 9.05
C TYR A 119 -11.17 14.75 9.19
N GLY A 120 -11.15 15.78 8.34
CA GLY A 120 -12.21 16.80 8.29
C GLY A 120 -12.18 17.83 9.41
N THR A 121 -11.29 17.70 10.40
CA THR A 121 -11.10 18.71 11.44
C THR A 121 -10.17 19.84 10.94
N LYS A 122 -10.52 21.10 11.17
CA LYS A 122 -9.81 22.27 10.59
C LYS A 122 -8.96 23.08 11.58
N SER A 123 -8.94 22.72 12.85
CA SER A 123 -8.15 23.42 13.87
C SER A 123 -7.31 22.46 14.71
N GLU A 124 -6.14 22.93 15.15
CA GLU A 124 -5.20 22.21 16.01
C GLU A 124 -5.84 21.71 17.32
N ASN A 125 -6.91 22.36 17.77
CA ASN A 125 -7.68 21.98 18.96
C ASN A 125 -8.48 20.67 18.82
N ASN A 126 -8.47 20.01 17.65
CA ASN A 126 -9.16 18.73 17.42
C ASN A 126 -8.21 17.52 17.43
N GLN A 127 -7.02 17.66 18.00
CA GLN A 127 -6.10 16.55 18.19
C GLN A 127 -6.72 15.48 19.09
N GLU A 128 -6.65 14.23 18.63
CA GLU A 128 -7.10 13.06 19.39
C GLU A 128 -5.91 12.18 19.74
N TYR A 129 -6.03 11.48 20.87
CA TYR A 129 -5.06 10.49 21.35
C TYR A 129 -5.67 9.10 21.24
N VAL A 130 -4.99 8.17 20.56
CA VAL A 130 -5.42 6.77 20.43
C VAL A 130 -4.43 5.89 21.19
N GLY A 131 -4.73 5.55 22.43
CA GLY A 131 -3.87 4.70 23.27
C GLY A 131 -4.18 4.83 24.76
N ASP A 132 -3.17 4.64 25.61
CA ASP A 132 -3.25 4.97 27.05
C ASP A 132 -3.35 6.49 27.32
N ILE A 133 -4.59 6.96 27.43
CA ILE A 133 -4.96 8.37 27.66
C ILE A 133 -4.34 8.92 28.96
N ILE A 134 -4.00 8.05 29.92
CA ILE A 134 -3.49 8.49 31.23
C ILE A 134 -2.07 9.04 31.09
N HIS A 135 -1.24 8.41 30.26
CA HIS A 135 0.19 8.71 30.19
C HIS A 135 0.63 9.47 28.93
N HIS A 136 -0.27 9.71 27.95
CA HIS A 136 0.00 10.45 26.70
C HIS A 136 1.34 10.10 26.05
N LYS A 137 1.67 8.80 25.99
CA LYS A 137 2.94 8.35 25.41
C LYS A 137 2.84 8.25 23.88
N PRO A 138 3.90 8.64 23.13
CA PRO A 138 3.93 8.40 21.70
C PRO A 138 3.77 6.90 21.38
N ASN A 139 2.83 6.57 20.51
CA ASN A 139 2.50 5.19 20.15
C ASN A 139 2.24 5.05 18.63
N TYR A 140 2.33 3.83 18.11
CA TYR A 140 2.20 3.57 16.69
C TYR A 140 0.75 3.63 16.21
N ILE A 141 -0.22 3.25 17.04
CA ILE A 141 -1.65 3.26 16.68
C ILE A 141 -2.12 4.68 16.37
N THR A 142 -1.75 5.68 17.17
CA THR A 142 -2.02 7.11 16.88
C THR A 142 -1.41 7.52 15.55
N GLY A 143 -0.17 7.10 15.28
CA GLY A 143 0.46 7.36 13.98
C GLY A 143 -0.27 6.72 12.81
N PHE A 144 -0.73 5.49 13.01
CA PHE A 144 -1.51 4.74 12.02
C PHE A 144 -2.87 5.39 11.76
N ALA A 145 -3.56 5.86 12.80
CA ALA A 145 -4.82 6.60 12.66
C ALA A 145 -4.67 7.80 11.71
N GLY A 146 -3.58 8.56 11.87
CA GLY A 146 -3.25 9.67 10.98
C GLY A 146 -2.92 9.24 9.55
N ILE A 147 -2.23 8.11 9.35
CA ILE A 147 -1.96 7.57 8.00
C ILE A 147 -3.26 7.14 7.34
N TRP A 148 -4.09 6.36 8.04
CA TRP A 148 -5.36 5.85 7.55
C TRP A 148 -6.27 6.98 7.07
N ASP A 149 -6.53 7.96 7.93
CA ASP A 149 -7.43 9.08 7.62
C ASP A 149 -6.93 9.89 6.41
N ARG A 150 -5.61 10.03 6.23
CA ARG A 150 -5.03 10.71 5.05
C ARG A 150 -5.23 9.96 3.74
N THR A 151 -5.61 8.69 3.77
CA THR A 151 -5.96 7.92 2.56
C THR A 151 -7.40 8.15 2.10
N LEU A 152 -8.26 8.71 2.96
CA LEU A 152 -9.69 8.86 2.69
C LEU A 152 -9.98 10.10 1.83
N GLY A 153 -10.96 9.97 0.94
CA GLY A 153 -11.53 11.09 0.21
C GLY A 153 -12.44 11.95 1.09
N LYS A 154 -12.78 13.16 0.62
CA LYS A 154 -13.63 14.14 1.34
C LYS A 154 -14.98 13.56 1.78
N TRP A 155 -15.48 12.57 1.05
CA TRP A 155 -16.80 11.97 1.26
C TRP A 155 -16.77 10.66 2.06
N ASP A 156 -15.58 10.13 2.36
CA ASP A 156 -15.41 8.81 2.97
C ASP A 156 -15.32 8.87 4.51
N ASP A 157 -15.06 10.04 5.08
CA ASP A 157 -14.86 10.26 6.51
C ASP A 157 -16.00 9.72 7.39
N TRP A 158 -17.24 10.03 7.03
CA TRP A 158 -18.40 9.70 7.88
C TRP A 158 -18.61 8.19 8.04
N LEU A 159 -18.05 7.36 7.16
CA LEU A 159 -18.14 5.90 7.21
C LEU A 159 -16.84 5.23 7.63
N TYR A 160 -15.71 5.74 7.13
CA TYR A 160 -14.49 4.95 7.08
C TYR A 160 -13.32 5.58 7.85
N SER A 161 -13.48 6.75 8.47
CA SER A 161 -12.40 7.31 9.30
C SER A 161 -12.05 6.41 10.47
N PHE A 162 -10.83 6.59 10.99
CA PHE A 162 -10.29 5.78 12.06
C PHE A 162 -11.22 5.74 13.28
N LYS A 163 -11.81 6.90 13.61
CA LYS A 163 -12.81 7.07 14.67
C LYS A 163 -14.09 6.26 14.47
N ARG A 164 -14.49 6.00 13.22
CA ARG A 164 -15.70 5.22 12.89
C ARG A 164 -15.51 3.73 13.08
N ASN A 165 -14.27 3.28 13.25
CA ASN A 165 -13.92 1.88 13.45
C ASN A 165 -14.61 0.93 12.44
N PRO A 166 -14.48 1.20 11.12
CA PRO A 166 -15.12 0.38 10.10
C PRO A 166 -14.62 -1.06 10.13
N TRP A 167 -15.40 -1.96 9.53
CA TRP A 167 -14.92 -3.27 9.15
C TRP A 167 -13.98 -3.14 7.96
N VAL A 168 -12.81 -3.77 8.07
CA VAL A 168 -11.78 -3.76 7.04
C VAL A 168 -11.34 -5.18 6.70
N TRP A 169 -10.80 -5.34 5.49
CA TRP A 169 -10.04 -6.54 5.14
C TRP A 169 -8.61 -6.37 5.65
N VAL A 170 -8.18 -7.29 6.51
CA VAL A 170 -6.78 -7.43 6.90
C VAL A 170 -6.15 -8.45 5.97
N ILE A 171 -5.13 -8.00 5.23
CA ILE A 171 -4.43 -8.80 4.22
C ILE A 171 -2.99 -8.97 4.70
N GLU A 172 -2.62 -10.20 5.02
CA GLU A 172 -1.25 -10.53 5.40
C GLU A 172 -0.52 -11.07 4.17
N PHE A 173 0.75 -10.70 4.03
CA PHE A 173 1.57 -11.11 2.89
C PHE A 173 3.04 -11.24 3.25
N GLU A 174 3.75 -12.03 2.47
CA GLU A 174 5.21 -12.15 2.53
C GLU A 174 5.84 -11.68 1.22
N ARG A 175 7.06 -11.13 1.32
CA ARG A 175 7.82 -10.74 0.13
C ARG A 175 8.46 -11.98 -0.50
N ILE A 176 8.36 -12.09 -1.82
CA ILE A 176 9.00 -13.15 -2.60
C ILE A 176 9.97 -12.57 -3.64
N GLU A 177 11.02 -13.32 -3.97
CA GLU A 177 11.88 -13.05 -5.13
C GLU A 177 11.16 -13.63 -6.37
N LYS A 178 10.95 -12.78 -7.38
CA LYS A 178 10.09 -13.07 -8.55
C LYS A 178 10.34 -14.49 -9.13
N GLU A 179 9.26 -15.17 -9.53
CA GLU A 179 9.20 -16.43 -10.33
C GLU A 179 9.34 -17.80 -9.66
N GLU A 180 9.49 -17.93 -8.34
CA GLU A 180 9.50 -19.28 -7.71
C GLU A 180 8.13 -19.97 -7.55
N ASN A 181 7.01 -19.39 -8.00
CA ASN A 181 5.67 -19.98 -7.75
C ASN A 181 4.68 -19.87 -8.93
N ILE A 182 5.16 -19.98 -10.17
CA ILE A 182 4.30 -20.39 -11.29
C ILE A 182 4.75 -21.81 -11.68
N LYS A 183 4.29 -22.80 -10.92
CA LYS A 183 4.19 -24.18 -11.37
C LYS A 183 2.73 -24.48 -11.67
#